data_AF-A0AAD5M7Z5-F1
#
_entry.id   AF-A0AAD5M7Z5-F1
#
_cell.length_a   1.000
_cell.length_b   1.000
_cell.length_c   1.000
_cell.angle_alpha   90.00
_cell.angle_beta   90.00
_cell.angle_gamma   90.00
#
_symmetry.space_group_name_H-M   'P 1'
#
loop_
_entity.id
_entity.type
_entity.pdbx_description
1 polymer ?
#
loop_
_entity_poly.entity_id
_entity_poly.type
_entity_poly.pdbx_seq_one_letter_code
_entity_poly.pdbx_strand_id
1 'polypeptide(L)'
;MYQASRLLSSVWINALFLAITVVNCWSTPLLQHALAHYSALERVICLALDAVLDAGTCLFIPLVIVFKYIRAFDREQLEFPPEKLNDPEWFVSMILENRMLFAMDKVDLFSKLVPHHSLYGCINKVKELMYRMPPEMDPRNVAYASETVHQGDTTVPTQIQSLSSLLKFMIYNSTIVSWTAEASINDASHPDIISICVVLTNMTAVPEGLLVGLPTGLQDIQFARTNLTTLPDELPQRWRKVTRLLFELSTLPDSFSGRSGPLGSLTLSDNAALTSLPASDDDNHILKRQYHNEQHCRHKRASR
;
A
#
# COMPACT_ATOMS: atom_id res chain seq x y z
N MET A 1 16.04 23.40 13.87
CA MET A 1 17.44 23.28 13.38
C MET A 1 18.41 24.27 14.02
N TYR A 2 18.10 25.56 14.16
CA TYR A 2 18.98 26.55 14.83
C TYR A 2 19.31 26.21 16.30
N GLN A 3 18.35 25.67 17.05
CA GLN A 3 18.59 25.22 18.43
C GLN A 3 19.43 23.93 18.52
N ALA A 4 19.35 23.03 17.53
CA ALA A 4 20.13 21.79 17.51
C ALA A 4 21.64 22.06 17.35
N SER A 5 22.00 23.03 16.49
CA SER A 5 23.39 23.49 16.30
C SER A 5 24.04 24.00 17.60
N ARG A 6 23.27 24.60 18.51
CA ARG A 6 23.79 25.25 19.72
C ARG A 6 23.88 24.35 20.95
N LEU A 7 23.29 23.15 20.90
CA LEU A 7 23.10 22.26 22.06
C LEU A 7 23.87 20.93 21.92
N LEU A 8 24.57 20.69 20.81
CA LEU A 8 25.26 19.42 20.55
C LEU A 8 26.78 19.64 20.62
N SER A 9 27.43 19.10 21.67
CA SER A 9 28.89 19.23 21.87
C SER A 9 29.71 18.54 20.77
N SER A 10 29.09 17.66 20.00
CA SER A 10 29.74 16.89 18.95
C SER A 10 29.47 17.45 17.56
N VAL A 11 30.51 18.07 16.98
CA VAL A 11 30.52 18.58 15.60
C VAL A 11 30.20 17.46 14.60
N TRP A 12 30.57 16.20 14.88
CA TRP A 12 30.37 15.08 13.97
C TRP A 12 28.89 14.69 13.82
N ILE A 13 28.09 14.77 14.89
CA ILE A 13 26.66 14.42 14.83
C ILE A 13 25.87 15.48 14.07
N ASN A 14 26.18 16.75 14.31
CA ASN A 14 25.58 17.86 13.59
C ASN A 14 25.91 17.81 12.10
N ALA A 15 27.17 17.52 11.75
CA ALA A 15 27.59 17.34 10.36
C ALA A 15 26.86 16.15 9.70
N LEU A 16 26.69 15.05 10.43
CA LEU A 16 25.98 13.87 9.94
C LEU A 16 24.49 14.14 9.68
N PHE A 17 23.78 14.79 10.61
CA PHE A 17 22.37 15.17 10.41
C PHE A 17 22.18 16.13 9.23
N LEU A 18 23.09 17.10 9.09
CA LEU A 18 23.07 18.03 7.96
C LEU A 18 23.30 17.28 6.65
N ALA A 19 24.28 16.37 6.60
CA ALA A 19 24.56 15.55 5.42
C ALA A 19 23.36 14.68 5.02
N ILE A 20 22.73 13.99 5.98
CA ILE A 20 21.52 13.19 5.75
C ILE A 20 20.39 14.06 5.19
N THR A 21 20.20 15.26 5.73
CA THR A 21 19.18 16.19 5.24
C THR A 21 19.45 16.64 3.80
N VAL A 22 20.70 17.00 3.49
CA VAL A 22 21.10 17.41 2.13
C VAL A 22 20.89 16.28 1.14
N VAL A 23 21.29 15.05 1.50
CA VAL A 23 21.07 13.85 0.67
C VAL A 23 19.58 13.61 0.45
N ASN A 24 18.74 13.74 1.48
CA ASN A 24 17.28 13.58 1.36
C ASN A 24 16.67 14.64 0.41
N CYS A 25 17.12 15.90 0.52
CA CYS A 25 16.62 16.96 -0.35
C CYS A 25 17.06 16.81 -1.81
N TRP A 26 18.23 16.22 -2.07
CA TRP A 26 18.79 16.08 -3.42
C TRP A 26 18.49 14.73 -4.06
N SER A 27 18.16 13.69 -3.29
CA SER A 27 17.85 12.35 -3.79
C SER A 27 16.69 12.39 -4.80
N THR A 28 15.56 12.97 -4.41
CA THR A 28 14.35 13.02 -5.22
C THR A 28 14.56 13.70 -6.58
N PRO A 29 15.09 14.94 -6.67
CA PRO A 29 15.30 15.58 -7.97
C PRO A 29 16.39 14.90 -8.82
N LEU A 30 17.46 14.37 -8.21
CA LEU A 30 18.51 13.65 -8.94
C LEU A 30 17.97 12.35 -9.54
N LEU A 31 17.14 11.61 -8.80
CA LEU A 31 16.47 10.41 -9.29
C LEU A 31 15.47 10.71 -10.39
N GLN A 32 14.67 11.77 -10.24
CA GLN A 32 13.74 12.22 -11.28
C GLN A 32 14.46 12.57 -12.58
N HIS A 33 15.64 13.18 -12.49
CA HIS A 33 16.44 13.50 -13.66
C HIS A 33 17.06 12.25 -14.31
N ALA A 34 17.63 11.34 -13.51
CA ALA A 34 18.34 10.17 -14.01
C ALA A 34 17.42 9.04 -14.52
N LEU A 35 16.22 8.90 -13.94
CA LEU A 35 15.31 7.79 -14.17
C LEU A 35 13.98 8.22 -14.83
N ALA A 36 13.95 9.40 -15.45
CA ALA A 36 12.78 9.95 -16.14
C ALA A 36 12.10 8.98 -17.13
N HIS A 37 12.85 7.99 -17.62
CA HIS A 37 12.36 6.97 -18.55
C HIS A 37 11.65 5.77 -17.89
N TYR A 38 11.94 5.46 -16.61
CA TYR A 38 11.45 4.27 -15.90
C TYR A 38 10.71 4.65 -14.61
N SER A 39 9.46 5.10 -14.74
CA SER A 39 8.67 5.65 -13.62
C SER A 39 8.40 4.68 -12.46
N ALA A 40 8.42 3.37 -12.72
CA ALA A 40 8.22 2.37 -11.67
C ALA A 40 9.48 2.18 -10.81
N LEU A 41 10.64 2.08 -11.45
CA LEU A 41 11.93 1.90 -10.79
C LEU A 41 12.32 3.17 -10.02
N GLU A 42 12.05 4.35 -10.57
CA GLU A 42 12.19 5.64 -9.90
C GLU A 42 11.49 5.65 -8.53
N ARG A 43 10.21 5.24 -8.49
CA ARG A 43 9.41 5.22 -7.25
C ARG A 43 9.96 4.25 -6.22
N VAL A 44 10.42 3.08 -6.65
CA VAL A 44 10.99 2.07 -5.76
C VAL A 44 12.30 2.56 -5.14
N ILE A 45 13.18 3.17 -5.94
CA ILE A 45 14.46 3.66 -5.41
C ILE A 45 14.28 4.86 -4.49
N CYS A 46 13.40 5.82 -4.84
CA CYS A 46 13.09 6.94 -3.94
C CYS A 46 12.55 6.44 -2.59
N LEU A 47 11.62 5.47 -2.62
CA LEU A 47 11.03 4.88 -1.42
C LEU A 47 12.06 4.11 -0.57
N ALA A 48 13.00 3.41 -1.22
CA ALA A 48 14.08 2.71 -0.54
C ALA A 48 15.08 3.69 0.11
N LEU A 49 15.44 4.76 -0.59
CA LEU A 49 16.34 5.79 -0.07
C LEU A 49 15.72 6.53 1.12
N ASP A 50 14.46 6.95 1.01
CA ASP A 50 13.72 7.59 2.11
C ASP A 50 13.70 6.68 3.34
N ALA A 51 13.38 5.39 3.16
CA ALA A 51 13.35 4.43 4.25
C ALA A 51 14.73 4.23 4.92
N VAL A 52 15.81 4.19 4.14
CA VAL A 52 17.19 4.06 4.67
C VAL A 52 17.60 5.32 5.44
N LEU A 53 17.28 6.51 4.93
CA LEU A 53 17.59 7.78 5.59
C LEU A 53 16.79 7.95 6.89
N ASP A 54 15.51 7.58 6.89
CA ASP A 54 14.66 7.59 8.07
C ASP A 54 15.10 6.56 9.12
N ALA A 55 15.46 5.34 8.71
CA ALA A 55 16.02 4.33 9.60
C ALA A 55 17.37 4.76 10.19
N GLY A 56 18.21 5.43 9.39
CA GLY A 56 19.47 6.00 9.84
C GLY A 56 19.29 7.01 10.98
N THR A 57 18.31 7.91 10.85
CA THR A 57 18.06 8.96 11.85
C THR A 57 17.33 8.47 13.10
N CYS A 58 16.34 7.59 12.94
CA CYS A 58 15.49 7.13 14.04
C CYS A 58 15.99 5.88 14.78
N LEU A 59 16.87 5.07 14.17
CA LEU A 59 17.34 3.82 14.78
C LEU A 59 18.86 3.79 14.92
N PHE A 60 19.58 4.02 13.82
CA PHE A 60 21.03 3.83 13.81
C PHE A 60 21.76 4.84 14.71
N ILE A 61 21.47 6.13 14.58
CA ILE A 61 22.10 7.17 15.41
C ILE A 61 21.81 6.95 16.91
N PRO A 62 20.56 6.74 17.35
CA PRO A 62 20.24 6.38 18.73
C PRO A 62 20.99 5.15 19.26
N LEU A 63 21.05 4.07 18.47
CA LEU A 63 21.72 2.82 18.87
C LEU A 63 23.23 3.02 19.05
N VAL A 64 23.89 3.77 18.18
CA VAL A 64 25.33 4.07 18.30
C VAL A 64 25.63 4.84 19.57
N ILE A 65 24.80 5.83 19.91
CA ILE A 65 24.94 6.64 21.13
C ILE A 65 24.77 5.76 22.37
N VAL A 66 23.68 4.99 22.44
CA VAL A 66 23.40 4.08 23.57
C VAL A 66 24.52 3.06 23.74
N PHE A 67 25.00 2.47 22.64
CA PHE A 67 26.06 1.47 22.68
C PHE A 67 27.39 2.02 23.20
N LYS A 68 27.74 3.27 22.86
CA LYS A 68 28.91 3.97 23.39
C LYS A 68 28.85 4.08 24.92
N TYR A 69 27.69 4.40 25.49
CA TYR A 69 27.54 4.58 26.94
C TYR A 69 27.34 3.27 27.70
N ILE A 70 26.67 2.27 27.11
CA ILE A 70 26.55 0.93 27.71
C ILE A 70 27.92 0.27 27.92
N ARG A 71 28.89 0.54 27.03
CA ARG A 71 30.27 0.05 27.21
C ARG A 71 31.02 0.72 28.36
N ALA A 72 30.65 1.95 28.72
CA ALA A 72 31.26 2.70 29.81
C ALA A 72 30.47 2.57 31.13
N PHE A 73 29.34 1.86 31.12
CA PHE A 73 28.46 1.66 32.26
C PHE A 73 28.91 0.44 33.06
N ASP A 74 29.07 0.61 34.38
CA ASP A 74 29.36 -0.51 35.28
C ASP A 74 28.06 -1.31 35.52
N ARG A 75 28.05 -2.56 35.04
CA ARG A 75 26.88 -3.43 35.15
C ARG A 75 26.71 -4.04 36.53
N GLU A 76 27.76 -4.07 37.34
CA GLU A 76 27.71 -4.65 38.68
C GLU A 76 27.12 -3.66 39.68
N GLN A 77 27.50 -2.38 39.57
CA GLN A 77 27.04 -1.31 40.47
C GLN A 77 25.83 -0.53 39.91
N LEU A 78 25.43 -0.81 38.66
CA LEU A 78 24.36 -0.10 37.93
C LEU A 78 24.57 1.42 37.89
N GLU A 79 25.82 1.85 37.87
CA GLU A 79 26.19 3.26 37.81
C GLU A 79 27.37 3.50 36.85
N PHE A 80 27.61 4.76 36.53
CA PHE A 80 28.83 5.13 35.82
C PHE A 80 29.97 5.28 36.83
N PRO A 81 31.20 4.86 36.51
CA PRO A 81 32.34 5.02 37.41
C PRO A 81 32.51 6.49 37.83
N PRO A 82 32.82 6.76 39.12
CA PRO A 82 32.94 8.13 39.63
C PRO A 82 34.01 8.94 38.91
N GLU A 83 35.06 8.28 38.41
CA GLU A 83 36.12 8.89 37.58
C GLU A 83 35.57 9.52 36.29
N LYS A 84 34.54 8.90 35.68
CA LYS A 84 33.90 9.41 34.45
C LYS A 84 32.85 10.47 34.76
N LEU A 85 32.08 10.31 35.83
CA LEU A 85 31.07 11.29 36.26
C LEU A 85 31.67 12.63 36.68
N ASN A 86 32.87 12.61 37.28
CA ASN A 86 33.59 13.81 37.71
C ASN A 86 34.34 14.51 36.57
N ASP A 87 34.47 13.87 35.40
CA ASP A 87 35.02 14.50 34.20
C ASP A 87 33.93 15.38 33.54
N PRO A 88 34.09 16.73 33.59
CA PRO A 88 33.06 17.64 33.10
C PRO A 88 32.87 17.53 31.57
N GLU A 89 33.92 17.20 30.82
CA GLU A 89 33.81 17.08 29.36
C GLU A 89 33.02 15.83 28.96
N TRP A 90 33.33 14.71 29.63
CA TRP A 90 32.63 13.46 29.42
C TRP A 90 31.17 13.55 29.88
N PHE A 91 30.93 14.10 31.07
CA PHE A 91 29.59 14.22 31.64
C PHE A 91 28.68 15.13 30.81
N VAL A 92 29.17 16.30 30.38
CA VAL A 92 28.40 17.20 29.52
C VAL A 92 28.13 16.54 28.16
N SER A 93 29.12 15.89 27.55
CA SER A 93 28.92 15.19 26.28
C SER A 93 27.92 14.04 26.41
N MET A 94 27.94 13.31 27.53
CA MET A 94 26.98 12.26 27.83
C MET A 94 25.56 12.79 27.95
N ILE A 95 25.34 13.89 28.66
CA ILE A 95 24.03 14.52 28.75
C ILE A 95 23.57 15.01 27.37
N LEU A 96 24.42 15.74 26.63
CA LEU A 96 24.04 16.36 25.36
C LEU A 96 23.76 15.32 24.25
N GLU A 97 24.54 14.24 24.18
CA GLU A 97 24.30 13.16 23.22
C GLU A 97 23.01 12.38 23.56
N ASN A 98 22.74 12.13 24.86
CA ASN A 98 21.50 11.45 25.28
C ASN A 98 20.25 12.34 25.16
N ARG A 99 20.37 13.67 25.15
CA ARG A 99 19.24 14.59 24.84
C ARG A 99 18.68 14.42 23.44
N MET A 100 19.41 13.80 22.52
CA MET A 100 18.85 13.41 21.22
C MET A 100 17.92 12.21 21.32
N LEU A 101 18.05 11.37 22.35
CA LEU A 101 17.16 10.23 22.58
C LEU A 101 15.84 10.67 23.24
N PHE A 102 15.93 11.57 24.22
CA PHE A 102 14.77 11.99 25.02
C PHE A 102 14.17 13.29 24.50
N ALA A 103 12.85 13.36 24.38
CA ALA A 103 12.18 14.59 23.97
C ALA A 103 12.27 15.64 25.08
N MET A 104 12.92 16.77 24.80
CA MET A 104 13.07 17.85 25.78
C MET A 104 11.83 18.74 25.84
N ASP A 105 11.24 19.01 24.67
CA ASP A 105 10.10 19.91 24.49
C ASP A 105 9.07 19.31 23.51
N LYS A 106 7.84 19.85 23.48
CA LYS A 106 6.78 19.36 22.58
C LYS A 106 7.15 19.46 21.10
N VAL A 107 7.86 20.51 20.70
CA VAL A 107 8.32 20.70 19.32
C VAL A 107 9.40 19.69 18.95
N ASP A 108 10.30 19.39 19.89
CA ASP A 108 11.33 18.37 19.75
C ASP A 108 10.70 16.97 19.64
N LEU A 109 9.71 16.66 20.49
CA LEU A 109 8.93 15.41 20.39
C LEU A 109 8.28 15.27 19.01
N PHE A 110 7.62 16.32 18.51
CA PHE A 110 7.00 16.27 17.20
C PHE A 110 8.03 16.00 16.10
N SER A 111 9.17 16.69 16.11
CA SER A 111 10.24 16.46 15.13
C SER A 111 10.83 15.04 15.18
N LYS A 112 10.82 14.39 16.35
CA LYS A 112 11.25 12.99 16.51
C LYS A 112 10.22 11.99 15.97
N LEU A 113 8.94 12.33 15.97
CA LEU A 113 7.88 11.49 15.39
C LEU A 113 7.79 11.57 13.87
N VAL A 114 8.28 12.65 13.26
CA VAL A 114 8.21 12.88 11.80
C VAL A 114 8.84 11.73 11.00
N PRO A 115 10.08 11.27 11.26
CA PRO A 115 10.68 10.21 10.45
C PRO A 115 10.06 8.84 10.75
N HIS A 116 9.49 8.61 11.94
CA HIS A 116 8.69 7.40 12.21
C HIS A 116 7.40 7.37 11.38
N HIS A 117 6.71 8.50 11.27
CA HIS A 117 5.52 8.60 10.43
C HIS A 117 5.87 8.47 8.95
N SER A 118 7.00 9.03 8.52
CA SER A 118 7.55 8.87 7.16
C SER A 118 7.87 7.41 6.84
N LEU A 119 8.60 6.71 7.72
CA LEU A 119 8.93 5.29 7.58
C LEU A 119 7.67 4.41 7.54
N TYR A 120 6.70 4.67 8.42
CA TYR A 120 5.41 3.98 8.39
C TYR A 120 4.66 4.21 7.07
N GLY A 121 4.64 5.45 6.59
CA GLY A 121 4.10 5.79 5.27
C GLY A 121 4.82 5.06 4.14
N CYS A 122 6.15 4.94 4.21
CA CYS A 122 6.95 4.23 3.23
C CYS A 122 6.59 2.74 3.18
N ILE A 123 6.52 2.07 4.33
CA ILE A 123 6.13 0.66 4.43
C ILE A 123 4.72 0.43 3.88
N ASN A 124 3.77 1.32 4.17
CA ASN A 124 2.42 1.19 3.62
C ASN A 124 2.39 1.32 2.09
N LYS A 125 3.18 2.24 1.51
CA LYS A 125 3.33 2.35 0.06
C LYS A 125 4.01 1.13 -0.54
N VAL A 126 5.04 0.57 0.12
CA VAL A 126 5.67 -0.71 -0.31
C VAL A 126 4.65 -1.83 -0.28
N LYS A 127 3.85 -1.93 0.79
CA LYS A 127 2.78 -2.92 0.92
C LYS A 127 1.75 -2.77 -0.19
N GLU A 128 1.32 -1.55 -0.49
CA GLU A 128 0.41 -1.27 -1.61
C GLU A 128 1.04 -1.65 -2.96
N LEU A 129 2.32 -1.31 -3.18
CA LEU A 129 3.07 -1.69 -4.38
C LEU A 129 3.21 -3.21 -4.51
N MET A 130 3.47 -3.93 -3.41
CA MET A 130 3.54 -5.39 -3.38
C MET A 130 2.19 -6.05 -3.62
N TYR A 131 1.08 -5.42 -3.20
CA TYR A 131 -0.25 -5.89 -3.59
C TYR A 131 -0.57 -5.59 -5.06
N ARG A 132 -0.01 -4.52 -5.63
CA ARG A 132 -0.22 -4.12 -7.03
C ARG A 132 0.69 -4.85 -8.01
N MET A 133 1.90 -5.21 -7.60
CA MET A 133 2.76 -6.13 -8.35
C MET A 133 2.19 -7.52 -8.14
N PRO A 134 1.64 -8.20 -9.16
CA PRO A 134 1.49 -9.64 -9.04
C PRO A 134 2.90 -10.16 -8.69
N PRO A 135 3.06 -11.00 -7.65
CA PRO A 135 4.33 -11.69 -7.46
C PRO A 135 4.69 -12.32 -8.80
N GLU A 136 5.98 -12.40 -9.13
CA GLU A 136 6.43 -13.19 -10.26
C GLU A 136 5.99 -14.63 -9.99
N MET A 137 4.78 -14.91 -10.44
CA MET A 137 3.95 -16.01 -10.02
C MET A 137 4.31 -17.10 -11.01
N ASP A 138 4.73 -18.25 -10.48
CA ASP A 138 4.91 -19.44 -11.30
C ASP A 138 3.67 -19.57 -12.20
N PRO A 139 3.82 -19.64 -13.54
CA PRO A 139 2.71 -19.75 -14.47
C PRO A 139 1.79 -20.94 -14.17
N ARG A 140 2.21 -21.91 -13.35
CA ARG A 140 1.35 -22.98 -12.82
C ARG A 140 0.27 -22.50 -11.84
N ASN A 141 0.50 -21.39 -11.15
CA ASN A 141 -0.38 -20.86 -10.09
C ASN A 141 -1.28 -19.71 -10.57
N VAL A 142 -1.22 -19.38 -11.86
CA VAL A 142 -2.05 -18.35 -12.51
C VAL A 142 -2.75 -18.97 -13.71
N ALA A 143 -4.07 -19.10 -13.61
CA ALA A 143 -4.89 -19.46 -14.75
C ALA A 143 -5.22 -18.19 -15.54
N TYR A 144 -4.62 -18.09 -16.72
CA TYR A 144 -5.02 -17.13 -17.74
C TYR A 144 -6.10 -17.77 -18.60
N ALA A 145 -7.33 -17.31 -18.47
CA ALA A 145 -8.34 -17.55 -19.49
C ALA A 145 -8.18 -16.44 -20.55
N SER A 146 -7.07 -16.51 -21.29
CA SER A 146 -6.88 -15.75 -22.53
C SER A 146 -6.37 -16.75 -23.54
N GLU A 147 -7.30 -17.29 -24.34
CA GLU A 147 -6.91 -17.93 -25.59
C GLU A 147 -6.25 -16.86 -26.45
N THR A 148 -5.07 -17.21 -26.96
CA THR A 148 -4.18 -16.40 -27.77
C THR A 148 -4.92 -15.58 -28.84
N VAL A 149 -4.66 -14.27 -28.82
CA VAL A 149 -4.77 -13.33 -29.96
C VAL A 149 -6.20 -13.00 -30.41
N HIS A 150 -6.65 -11.81 -29.98
CA HIS A 150 -7.70 -10.99 -30.60
C HIS A 150 -9.09 -11.65 -30.71
N GLN A 151 -9.94 -11.32 -29.73
CA GLN A 151 -11.40 -11.49 -29.78
C GLN A 151 -11.89 -12.94 -29.63
N GLY A 152 -11.44 -13.62 -28.58
CA GLY A 152 -11.94 -14.94 -28.20
C GLY A 152 -13.21 -14.87 -27.35
N ASP A 153 -14.26 -15.53 -27.81
CA ASP A 153 -15.40 -15.92 -26.98
C ASP A 153 -14.92 -16.91 -25.91
N THR A 154 -14.89 -16.47 -24.66
CA THR A 154 -14.36 -17.22 -23.52
C THR A 154 -15.50 -17.87 -22.75
N THR A 155 -15.46 -19.19 -22.68
CA THR A 155 -16.29 -20.00 -21.78
C THR A 155 -15.39 -20.49 -20.65
N VAL A 156 -15.73 -20.15 -19.40
CA VAL A 156 -14.94 -20.63 -18.25
C VAL A 156 -15.29 -22.11 -18.04
N PRO A 157 -14.31 -23.03 -18.24
CA PRO A 157 -14.60 -24.45 -18.25
C PRO A 157 -14.67 -25.02 -16.83
N THR A 158 -15.43 -26.10 -16.60
CA THR A 158 -15.57 -26.73 -15.28
C THR A 158 -14.25 -27.29 -14.75
N GLN A 159 -13.29 -27.55 -15.64
CA GLN A 159 -11.91 -27.94 -15.33
C GLN A 159 -11.19 -26.94 -14.43
N ILE A 160 -11.65 -25.68 -14.35
CA ILE A 160 -11.12 -24.70 -13.40
C ILE A 160 -11.13 -25.24 -11.96
N GLN A 161 -12.13 -26.06 -11.60
CA GLN A 161 -12.23 -26.68 -10.28
C GLN A 161 -11.05 -27.59 -9.91
N SER A 162 -10.29 -28.09 -10.89
CA SER A 162 -9.09 -28.90 -10.65
C SER A 162 -7.88 -28.08 -10.20
N LEU A 163 -7.94 -26.75 -10.31
CA LEU A 163 -6.84 -25.83 -10.03
C LEU A 163 -6.83 -25.40 -8.56
N SER A 164 -6.53 -26.34 -7.66
CA SER A 164 -6.62 -26.11 -6.20
C SER A 164 -5.62 -25.10 -5.64
N SER A 165 -4.46 -24.93 -6.27
CA SER A 165 -3.42 -23.97 -5.89
C SER A 165 -3.50 -22.64 -6.66
N LEU A 166 -4.66 -22.34 -7.24
CA LEU A 166 -4.88 -21.11 -7.99
C LEU A 166 -4.85 -19.91 -7.04
N LEU A 167 -3.86 -19.04 -7.22
CA LEU A 167 -3.73 -17.83 -6.41
C LEU A 167 -4.42 -16.63 -7.07
N LYS A 168 -4.36 -16.55 -8.41
CA LYS A 168 -4.98 -15.47 -9.18
C LYS A 168 -5.68 -16.00 -10.42
N PHE A 169 -6.92 -15.55 -10.63
CA PHE A 169 -7.68 -15.80 -11.85
C PHE A 169 -7.81 -14.51 -12.65
N MET A 170 -7.42 -14.53 -13.92
CA MET A 170 -7.49 -13.34 -14.78
C MET A 170 -8.11 -13.64 -16.15
N ILE A 171 -9.11 -12.82 -16.49
CA ILE A 171 -9.69 -12.73 -17.83
C ILE A 171 -9.32 -11.35 -18.38
N TYR A 172 -8.71 -11.33 -19.56
CA TYR A 172 -8.23 -10.10 -20.19
C TYR A 172 -8.63 -10.06 -21.66
N ASN A 173 -9.13 -8.90 -22.12
CA ASN A 173 -9.40 -8.61 -23.53
C ASN A 173 -10.18 -9.71 -24.26
N SER A 174 -11.31 -10.13 -23.67
CA SER A 174 -12.09 -11.30 -24.10
C SER A 174 -13.60 -11.03 -24.04
N THR A 175 -14.42 -11.91 -24.61
CA THR A 175 -15.88 -11.87 -24.44
C THR A 175 -16.32 -13.07 -23.60
N ILE A 176 -16.82 -12.86 -22.38
CA ILE A 176 -17.33 -13.99 -21.58
C ILE A 176 -18.68 -14.42 -22.14
N VAL A 177 -18.73 -15.61 -22.74
CA VAL A 177 -19.97 -16.22 -23.26
C VAL A 177 -20.70 -16.98 -22.17
N SER A 178 -19.97 -17.77 -21.39
CA SER A 178 -20.56 -18.53 -20.27
C SER A 178 -19.56 -18.72 -19.14
N TRP A 179 -20.03 -18.48 -17.92
CA TRP A 179 -19.32 -18.87 -16.70
C TRP A 179 -20.36 -19.26 -15.67
N THR A 180 -20.69 -20.55 -15.71
CA THR A 180 -21.80 -21.17 -14.98
C THR A 180 -21.45 -21.42 -13.52
N ALA A 181 -22.48 -21.70 -12.71
CA ALA A 181 -22.31 -22.10 -11.31
C ALA A 181 -21.42 -23.35 -11.12
N GLU A 182 -21.40 -24.25 -12.11
CA GLU A 182 -20.55 -25.45 -12.10
C GLU A 182 -19.07 -25.08 -12.21
N ALA A 183 -18.72 -24.05 -12.97
CA ALA A 183 -17.36 -23.51 -13.03
C ALA A 183 -17.10 -22.45 -11.93
N SER A 184 -17.71 -22.59 -10.75
CA SER A 184 -17.60 -21.60 -9.68
C SER A 184 -16.22 -21.58 -9.03
N ILE A 185 -15.78 -20.37 -8.69
CA ILE A 185 -14.62 -20.17 -7.82
C ILE A 185 -15.14 -20.16 -6.38
N ASN A 186 -14.94 -21.28 -5.68
CA ASN A 186 -15.43 -21.53 -4.33
C ASN A 186 -14.34 -22.08 -3.40
N ASP A 187 -14.57 -22.00 -2.09
CA ASP A 187 -13.61 -22.33 -1.03
C ASP A 187 -13.15 -23.80 -1.07
N ALA A 188 -14.03 -24.71 -1.53
CA ALA A 188 -13.72 -26.13 -1.62
C ALA A 188 -12.73 -26.44 -2.76
N SER A 189 -12.83 -25.72 -3.87
CA SER A 189 -12.03 -25.97 -5.07
C SER A 189 -10.81 -25.05 -5.17
N HIS A 190 -10.86 -23.85 -4.57
CA HIS A 190 -9.82 -22.83 -4.68
C HIS A 190 -9.54 -22.16 -3.31
N PRO A 191 -9.04 -22.90 -2.31
CA PRO A 191 -8.82 -22.39 -0.96
C PRO A 191 -7.78 -21.25 -0.91
N ASP A 192 -6.81 -21.26 -1.83
CA ASP A 192 -5.66 -20.34 -1.81
C ASP A 192 -5.86 -19.08 -2.67
N ILE A 193 -6.99 -18.93 -3.35
CA ILE A 193 -7.18 -17.80 -4.27
C ILE A 193 -7.26 -16.47 -3.52
N ILE A 194 -6.49 -15.49 -3.99
CA ILE A 194 -6.37 -14.17 -3.37
C ILE A 194 -6.95 -13.04 -4.23
N SER A 195 -7.00 -13.20 -5.55
CA SER A 195 -7.43 -12.14 -6.48
C SER A 195 -8.13 -12.68 -7.73
N ILE A 196 -9.19 -11.99 -8.14
CA ILE A 196 -9.90 -12.22 -9.41
C ILE A 196 -9.92 -10.91 -10.20
N CYS A 197 -9.43 -10.95 -11.44
CA CYS A 197 -9.37 -9.78 -12.32
C CYS A 197 -10.10 -10.05 -13.64
N VAL A 198 -11.04 -9.19 -14.01
CA VAL A 198 -11.75 -9.20 -15.29
C VAL A 198 -11.55 -7.84 -15.94
N VAL A 199 -10.73 -7.78 -17.00
CA VAL A 199 -10.26 -6.52 -17.57
C VAL A 199 -10.47 -6.49 -19.09
N LEU A 200 -10.92 -5.36 -19.64
CA LEU A 200 -11.19 -5.21 -21.08
C LEU A 200 -12.12 -6.30 -21.61
N THR A 201 -13.11 -6.71 -20.81
CA THR A 201 -13.90 -7.91 -21.08
C THR A 201 -15.35 -7.55 -21.38
N ASN A 202 -15.87 -8.07 -22.49
CA ASN A 202 -17.29 -7.93 -22.83
C ASN A 202 -18.11 -8.99 -22.09
N MET A 203 -19.16 -8.57 -21.42
CA MET A 203 -20.02 -9.40 -20.59
C MET A 203 -21.37 -8.73 -20.38
N THR A 204 -22.42 -9.52 -20.18
CA THR A 204 -23.81 -9.04 -20.05
C THR A 204 -24.22 -8.84 -18.60
N ALA A 205 -23.72 -9.67 -17.69
CA ALA A 205 -24.03 -9.64 -16.26
C ALA A 205 -22.85 -10.23 -15.46
N VAL A 206 -22.88 -10.03 -14.13
CA VAL A 206 -21.92 -10.69 -13.23
C VAL A 206 -22.12 -12.22 -13.37
N PRO A 207 -21.06 -12.99 -13.66
CA PRO A 207 -21.19 -14.41 -13.93
C PRO A 207 -21.66 -15.23 -12.72
N GLU A 208 -22.48 -16.25 -12.98
CA GLU A 208 -23.01 -17.13 -11.93
C GLU A 208 -21.91 -17.81 -11.12
N GLY A 209 -20.79 -18.17 -11.75
CA GLY A 209 -19.64 -18.76 -11.07
C GLY A 209 -19.02 -17.89 -9.97
N LEU A 210 -19.28 -16.57 -9.98
CA LEU A 210 -18.88 -15.63 -8.92
C LEU A 210 -19.99 -15.35 -7.89
N LEU A 211 -21.18 -15.91 -8.09
CA LEU A 211 -22.32 -15.74 -7.20
C LEU A 211 -22.45 -16.91 -6.22
N VAL A 212 -22.06 -18.15 -6.57
CA VAL A 212 -22.31 -19.35 -5.74
C VAL A 212 -21.76 -19.26 -4.31
N GLY A 213 -20.60 -18.63 -4.12
CA GLY A 213 -20.00 -18.42 -2.80
C GLY A 213 -18.48 -18.38 -2.90
N LEU A 214 -17.90 -17.21 -2.63
CA LEU A 214 -16.48 -16.98 -2.84
C LEU A 214 -15.60 -17.55 -1.72
N PRO A 215 -14.34 -17.91 -2.02
CA PRO A 215 -13.37 -18.35 -1.04
C PRO A 215 -13.15 -17.33 0.07
N THR A 216 -12.92 -17.83 1.27
CA THR A 216 -12.73 -16.98 2.46
C THR A 216 -11.43 -16.18 2.42
N GLY A 217 -10.41 -16.70 1.73
CA GLY A 217 -9.12 -16.04 1.51
C GLY A 217 -9.12 -14.98 0.40
N LEU A 218 -10.21 -14.85 -0.36
CA LEU A 218 -10.26 -13.92 -1.50
C LEU A 218 -10.30 -12.46 -1.01
N GLN A 219 -9.24 -11.71 -1.34
CA GLN A 219 -9.06 -10.34 -0.86
C GLN A 219 -9.56 -9.31 -1.86
N ASP A 220 -9.44 -9.61 -3.16
CA ASP A 220 -9.49 -8.61 -4.22
C ASP A 220 -10.33 -9.10 -5.40
N ILE A 221 -11.29 -8.27 -5.83
CA ILE A 221 -12.02 -8.47 -7.08
C ILE A 221 -11.99 -7.17 -7.88
N GLN A 222 -11.52 -7.28 -9.13
CA GLN A 222 -11.40 -6.16 -10.05
C GLN A 222 -12.19 -6.43 -11.34
N PHE A 223 -13.05 -5.47 -11.68
CA PHE A 223 -13.65 -5.32 -13.00
C PHE A 223 -13.19 -3.98 -13.59
N ALA A 224 -12.51 -4.00 -14.74
CA ALA A 224 -12.03 -2.78 -15.36
C ALA A 224 -12.31 -2.77 -16.86
N ARG A 225 -12.85 -1.67 -17.38
CA ARG A 225 -13.23 -1.53 -18.79
C ARG A 225 -14.13 -2.68 -19.26
N THR A 226 -15.22 -2.89 -18.53
CA THR A 226 -16.23 -3.92 -18.84
C THR A 226 -17.55 -3.28 -19.24
N ASN A 227 -18.39 -4.04 -19.96
CA ASN A 227 -19.72 -3.59 -20.40
C ASN A 227 -20.81 -3.86 -19.36
N LEU A 228 -20.44 -4.07 -18.09
CA LEU A 228 -21.38 -4.28 -16.99
C LEU A 228 -22.27 -3.04 -16.80
N THR A 229 -23.58 -3.24 -16.90
CA THR A 229 -24.61 -2.20 -16.74
C THR A 229 -25.51 -2.42 -15.55
N THR A 230 -25.39 -3.52 -14.81
CA THR A 230 -26.14 -3.76 -13.57
C THR A 230 -25.33 -4.68 -12.65
N LEU A 231 -25.57 -4.56 -11.34
CA LEU A 231 -25.04 -5.49 -10.34
C LEU A 231 -26.23 -6.14 -9.61
N PRO A 232 -26.17 -7.45 -9.32
CA PRO A 232 -27.21 -8.13 -8.54
C PRO A 232 -27.36 -7.53 -7.13
N ASP A 233 -28.60 -7.39 -6.65
CA ASP A 233 -28.89 -6.83 -5.31
C ASP A 233 -28.29 -7.67 -4.16
N GLU A 234 -28.07 -8.97 -4.40
CA GLU A 234 -27.50 -9.90 -3.41
C GLU A 234 -25.96 -9.88 -3.39
N LEU A 235 -25.32 -9.24 -4.38
CA LEU A 235 -23.87 -9.18 -4.53
C LEU A 235 -23.16 -8.64 -3.26
N PRO A 236 -23.66 -7.57 -2.60
CA PRO A 236 -23.10 -7.08 -1.34
C PRO A 236 -23.00 -8.13 -0.23
N GLN A 237 -24.01 -8.99 -0.12
CA GLN A 237 -24.06 -10.03 0.89
C GLN A 237 -23.12 -11.19 0.54
N ARG A 238 -23.13 -11.60 -0.74
CA ARG A 238 -22.29 -12.71 -1.24
C ARG A 238 -20.81 -12.35 -1.18
N TRP A 239 -20.44 -11.11 -1.44
CA TRP A 239 -19.04 -10.65 -1.47
C TRP A 239 -18.57 -10.01 -0.17
N ARG A 240 -19.31 -10.17 0.93
CA ARG A 240 -19.06 -9.49 2.22
C ARG A 240 -17.64 -9.62 2.77
N LYS A 241 -16.94 -10.72 2.50
CA LYS A 241 -15.57 -11.00 2.98
C LYS A 241 -14.47 -10.36 2.10
N VAL A 242 -14.82 -9.94 0.89
CA VAL A 242 -13.87 -9.32 -0.04
C VAL A 242 -13.51 -7.93 0.46
N THR A 243 -12.21 -7.70 0.64
CA THR A 243 -11.68 -6.48 1.27
C THR A 243 -11.55 -5.34 0.27
N ARG A 244 -11.22 -5.64 -0.99
CA ARG A 244 -11.07 -4.66 -2.06
C ARG A 244 -11.97 -5.00 -3.24
N LEU A 245 -12.81 -4.04 -3.60
CA LEU A 245 -13.61 -4.10 -4.82
C LEU A 245 -13.26 -2.91 -5.71
N LEU A 246 -12.94 -3.21 -6.96
CA LEU A 246 -12.53 -2.22 -7.94
C LEU A 246 -13.41 -2.35 -9.19
N PHE A 247 -14.15 -1.30 -9.50
CA PHE A 247 -14.92 -1.16 -10.74
C PHE A 247 -14.47 0.10 -11.48
N GLU A 248 -13.65 -0.05 -12.51
CA GLU A 248 -13.13 1.09 -13.27
C GLU A 248 -13.68 1.12 -14.69
N LEU A 249 -13.94 2.31 -15.22
CA LEU A 249 -14.23 2.54 -16.65
C LEU A 249 -15.34 1.63 -17.20
N SER A 250 -16.34 1.32 -16.38
CA SER A 250 -17.50 0.47 -16.69
C SER A 250 -18.79 1.32 -16.71
N THR A 251 -19.89 0.74 -17.18
CA THR A 251 -21.19 1.45 -17.37
C THR A 251 -22.17 1.23 -16.22
N LEU A 252 -21.68 1.10 -14.99
CA LEU A 252 -22.50 0.78 -13.83
C LEU A 252 -23.48 1.91 -13.47
N PRO A 253 -24.77 1.60 -13.20
CA PRO A 253 -25.77 2.55 -12.69
C PRO A 253 -25.64 2.71 -11.17
N ASP A 254 -26.29 3.74 -10.63
CA ASP A 254 -26.29 4.20 -9.22
C ASP A 254 -26.72 3.17 -8.15
N SER A 255 -26.96 1.90 -8.50
CA SER A 255 -27.60 0.89 -7.64
C SER A 255 -26.66 0.16 -6.67
N PHE A 256 -25.41 0.58 -6.44
CA PHE A 256 -24.55 -0.03 -5.40
C PHE A 256 -24.93 0.42 -3.97
N SER A 257 -26.21 0.74 -3.72
CA SER A 257 -26.71 1.19 -2.43
C SER A 257 -27.12 -0.01 -1.58
N GLY A 258 -26.38 -0.28 -0.51
CA GLY A 258 -26.80 -1.26 0.51
C GLY A 258 -25.77 -2.26 1.03
N ARG A 259 -24.46 -2.09 0.79
CA ARG A 259 -23.45 -3.00 1.36
C ARG A 259 -23.06 -2.61 2.80
N SER A 260 -23.35 -3.51 3.74
CA SER A 260 -22.75 -3.51 5.09
C SER A 260 -21.70 -4.63 5.18
N GLY A 261 -20.44 -4.29 5.45
CA GLY A 261 -19.32 -5.23 5.60
C GLY A 261 -17.95 -4.53 5.70
N PRO A 262 -16.88 -5.23 6.14
CA PRO A 262 -15.55 -4.66 6.32
C PRO A 262 -14.89 -4.39 4.98
N LEU A 263 -15.28 -3.30 4.32
CA LEU A 263 -14.64 -2.88 3.10
C LEU A 263 -13.38 -2.08 3.42
N GLY A 264 -12.22 -2.58 2.99
CA GLY A 264 -10.97 -1.84 3.09
C GLY A 264 -10.89 -0.72 2.04
N SER A 265 -11.41 -0.97 0.83
CA SER A 265 -11.46 0.02 -0.25
C SER A 265 -12.50 -0.34 -1.31
N LEU A 266 -13.30 0.65 -1.73
CA LEU A 266 -14.13 0.64 -2.94
C LEU A 266 -13.59 1.70 -3.88
N THR A 267 -13.33 1.34 -5.13
CA THR A 267 -12.98 2.32 -6.16
C THR A 267 -13.94 2.13 -7.33
N LEU A 268 -14.61 3.22 -7.70
CA LEU A 268 -15.63 3.27 -8.77
C LEU A 268 -15.22 4.28 -9.87
N SER A 269 -13.92 4.34 -10.18
CA SER A 269 -13.34 5.40 -11.00
C SER A 269 -13.84 5.37 -12.46
N ASP A 270 -14.03 6.57 -13.04
CA ASP A 270 -14.35 6.80 -14.45
C ASP A 270 -15.56 6.00 -15.03
N ASN A 271 -16.53 5.65 -14.19
CA ASN A 271 -17.83 5.11 -14.64
C ASN A 271 -18.73 6.28 -15.07
N ALA A 272 -19.05 6.39 -16.36
CA ALA A 272 -19.75 7.55 -16.93
C ALA A 272 -21.21 7.72 -16.46
N ALA A 273 -21.83 6.64 -15.97
CA ALA A 273 -23.24 6.59 -15.55
C ALA A 273 -23.44 6.74 -14.03
N LEU A 274 -22.37 6.79 -13.23
CA LEU A 274 -22.45 6.99 -11.78
C LEU A 274 -22.61 8.48 -11.47
N THR A 275 -23.83 8.87 -11.11
CA THR A 275 -24.21 10.24 -10.74
C THR A 275 -24.18 10.46 -9.23
N SER A 276 -24.22 9.40 -8.42
CA SER A 276 -24.15 9.48 -6.97
C SER A 276 -23.38 8.31 -6.35
N LEU A 277 -22.63 8.57 -5.27
CA LEU A 277 -22.11 7.49 -4.44
C LEU A 277 -23.27 6.85 -3.68
N PRO A 278 -23.26 5.53 -3.48
CA PRO A 278 -24.23 4.91 -2.59
C PRO A 278 -24.12 5.52 -1.20
N ALA A 279 -25.27 5.70 -0.54
CA ALA A 279 -25.31 6.17 0.84
C ALA A 279 -24.55 5.16 1.71
N SER A 280 -23.29 5.47 2.02
CA SER A 280 -22.51 4.75 3.02
C SER A 280 -22.92 5.28 4.39
N ASP A 281 -23.21 4.38 5.33
CA ASP A 281 -23.20 4.72 6.76
C ASP A 281 -21.94 5.56 7.06
N ASP A 282 -22.13 6.60 7.88
CA ASP A 282 -21.27 7.78 7.99
C ASP A 282 -19.80 7.55 8.38
N ASP A 283 -19.40 6.31 8.65
CA ASP A 283 -18.06 5.94 9.11
C ASP A 283 -17.00 5.78 8.00
N ASN A 284 -17.39 5.79 6.72
CA ASN A 284 -16.44 5.52 5.63
C ASN A 284 -15.76 6.79 5.06
N HIS A 285 -15.08 7.55 5.93
CA HIS A 285 -14.34 8.76 5.58
C HIS A 285 -13.28 8.55 4.48
N ILE A 286 -12.75 7.33 4.33
CA ILE A 286 -11.74 6.98 3.32
C ILE A 286 -12.36 6.97 1.91
N LEU A 287 -13.58 6.44 1.77
CA LEU A 287 -14.30 6.38 0.49
C LEU A 287 -14.67 7.77 -0.02
N LYS A 288 -15.17 8.66 0.87
CA LYS A 288 -15.45 10.07 0.54
C LYS A 288 -14.19 10.80 0.07
N ARG A 289 -13.03 10.52 0.68
CA ARG A 289 -11.75 11.17 0.36
C ARG A 289 -11.15 10.68 -0.97
N GLN A 290 -11.23 9.38 -1.26
CA GLN A 290 -10.76 8.81 -2.54
C GLN A 290 -11.61 9.34 -3.71
N TYR A 291 -12.93 9.35 -3.58
CA TYR A 291 -13.82 9.92 -4.60
C TYR A 291 -13.53 11.41 -4.88
N HIS A 292 -13.36 12.22 -3.84
CA HIS A 292 -13.10 13.65 -4.02
C HIS A 292 -11.75 13.93 -4.69
N ASN A 293 -10.72 13.15 -4.35
CA ASN A 293 -9.42 13.24 -5.02
C ASN A 293 -9.49 12.82 -6.50
N GLU A 294 -10.28 11.79 -6.82
CA GLU A 294 -10.47 11.32 -8.20
C GLU A 294 -11.27 12.32 -9.05
N GLN A 295 -12.34 12.93 -8.51
CA GLN A 295 -13.06 14.01 -9.20
C GLN A 295 -12.16 15.23 -9.43
N HIS A 296 -11.29 15.56 -8.47
CA HIS A 296 -10.30 16.63 -8.63
C HIS A 296 -9.27 16.32 -9.74
N CYS A 297 -8.84 15.05 -9.86
CA CYS A 297 -8.00 14.59 -10.96
C CYS A 297 -8.74 14.60 -12.32
N ARG A 298 -10.02 14.25 -12.35
CA ARG A 298 -10.88 14.27 -13.56
C ARG A 298 -11.03 15.69 -14.11
N HIS A 299 -11.26 16.67 -13.24
CA HIS A 299 -11.36 18.07 -13.63
C HIS A 299 -10.03 18.61 -14.20
N LYS A 300 -8.89 18.18 -13.65
CA LYS A 300 -7.55 18.52 -14.18
C LYS A 300 -7.20 17.86 -15.52
N ARG A 301 -7.77 16.70 -15.84
CA ARG A 301 -7.58 16.03 -17.15
C ARG A 301 -8.49 16.60 -18.24
N ALA A 302 -9.69 17.06 -17.89
CA ALA A 302 -10.62 17.69 -18.84
C ALA A 302 -10.26 19.15 -19.20
N SER A 303 -9.31 19.75 -18.48
CA SER A 303 -8.83 21.14 -18.66
C SER A 303 -7.46 21.24 -19.36
N ARG A 304 -6.97 20.13 -19.94
CA ARG A 304 -5.81 20.08 -20.83
C ARG A 304 -6.23 19.53 -22.18
#